data_AF-A0A919FXW8-F1
#
_entry.id   AF-A0A919FXW8-F1
#
_cell.length_a   1.000
_cell.length_b   1.000
_cell.length_c   1.000
_cell.angle_alpha   90.00
_cell.angle_beta   90.00
_cell.angle_gamma   90.00
#
_symmetry.space_group_name_H-M   'P 1'
#
loop_
_entity.id
_entity.type
_entity.pdbx_description
1 polymer ?
#
loop_
_entity_poly.entity_id
_entity_poly.type
_entity_poly.pdbx_seq_one_letter_code
_entity_poly.pdbx_strand_id
1 'polypeptide(L)'
;MRRRGGPGRRGDGRIHPGCPAASEQYERKPAIVFPSSDEHTAIGGPMACDHRPLPRRTRFLTASAAVLAAGSLSLAPAEASAAARPRGHDVSSHQGSVGWPTARANGARFTYVKATEATSYTNSYFTRQFNGARSAGMLHGAYHFALPDRSSGKSQAAYFVRHGGRWRADGWTLPPALDIERDPYSTRTCYGLSRSGMVSWIRSFSDEVNRRTGRRPVIYTSTRWWNTCTGGSRAFAAQHPLWVARYAASAGALPAGWAYWTFWQYADGGSLPGDQDLFNGSMTQLRRLARG
;
A
#
# COMPACT_ATOMS: atom_id res chain seq x y z
N MET A 1 63.80 -18.45 -45.45
CA MET A 1 63.03 -17.28 -45.94
C MET A 1 61.54 -17.62 -45.88
N ARG A 2 60.72 -16.80 -45.20
CA ARG A 2 59.26 -16.54 -45.35
C ARG A 2 58.33 -17.72 -45.68
N ARG A 3 57.53 -18.22 -44.73
CA ARG A 3 56.11 -17.85 -44.40
C ARG A 3 55.03 -18.25 -45.42
N ARG A 4 54.14 -19.14 -44.92
CA ARG A 4 52.65 -19.12 -44.92
C ARG A 4 51.86 -19.21 -46.24
N GLY A 5 50.86 -20.10 -46.22
CA GLY A 5 49.55 -19.90 -46.86
C GLY A 5 48.95 -21.14 -47.52
N GLY A 6 48.18 -21.94 -46.78
CA GLY A 6 47.32 -23.01 -47.34
C GLY A 6 45.83 -22.60 -47.31
N PRO A 7 45.02 -22.97 -48.32
CA PRO A 7 43.70 -22.41 -48.55
C PRO A 7 42.59 -23.12 -47.76
N GLY A 8 41.55 -22.36 -47.45
CA GLY A 8 40.41 -22.76 -46.62
C GLY A 8 39.47 -23.80 -47.23
N ARG A 9 38.79 -24.54 -46.34
CA ARG A 9 37.57 -25.28 -46.62
C ARG A 9 36.57 -25.15 -45.46
N ARG A 10 35.41 -24.59 -45.81
CA ARG A 10 34.03 -24.88 -45.38
C ARG A 10 33.82 -25.37 -43.94
N GLY A 11 33.35 -24.46 -43.10
CA GLY A 11 32.74 -24.78 -41.80
C GLY A 11 31.33 -25.36 -42.00
N ASP A 12 31.14 -26.56 -41.45
CA ASP A 12 29.87 -27.25 -41.30
C ASP A 12 29.02 -26.54 -40.23
N GLY A 13 27.80 -26.18 -40.60
CA GLY A 13 26.84 -25.52 -39.75
C GLY A 13 26.14 -26.53 -38.84
N ARG A 14 26.48 -26.51 -37.56
CA ARG A 14 25.61 -27.08 -36.51
C ARG A 14 24.88 -25.97 -35.80
N ILE A 15 23.60 -25.86 -36.13
CA ILE A 15 22.59 -25.08 -35.43
C ILE A 15 22.37 -25.76 -34.08
N HIS A 16 22.83 -25.14 -33.00
CA HIS A 16 22.37 -25.48 -31.66
C HIS A 16 20.98 -24.87 -31.45
N PRO A 17 19.98 -25.65 -31.00
CA PRO A 17 18.65 -25.13 -30.73
C PRO A 17 18.71 -24.17 -29.55
N GLY A 18 18.18 -22.97 -29.77
CA GLY A 18 18.19 -21.87 -28.83
C GLY A 18 17.50 -22.19 -27.51
N CYS A 19 18.08 -21.64 -26.44
CA CYS A 19 17.41 -21.44 -25.17
C CYS A 19 16.17 -20.55 -25.44
N PRO A 20 14.94 -20.96 -25.09
CA PRO A 20 13.80 -20.07 -25.20
C PRO A 20 14.00 -18.91 -24.22
N ALA A 21 13.93 -17.69 -24.75
CA ALA A 21 13.87 -16.47 -23.96
C ALA A 21 12.68 -16.56 -22.99
N ALA A 22 12.95 -16.38 -21.70
CA ALA A 22 11.92 -16.20 -20.70
C ALA A 22 11.32 -14.80 -20.85
N SER A 23 10.46 -14.62 -21.85
CA SER A 23 9.69 -13.40 -22.07
C SER A 23 8.26 -13.79 -22.46
N GLU A 24 7.29 -13.08 -21.87
CA GLU A 24 5.84 -13.07 -22.17
C GLU A 24 4.88 -13.93 -21.32
N GLN A 25 5.31 -14.94 -20.55
CA GLN A 25 4.34 -15.73 -19.74
C GLN A 25 4.12 -15.28 -18.28
N TYR A 26 4.91 -14.34 -17.75
CA TYR A 26 4.81 -13.91 -16.33
C TYR A 26 4.05 -12.60 -16.11
N GLU A 27 3.45 -12.01 -17.15
CA GLU A 27 3.00 -10.61 -17.12
C GLU A 27 1.50 -10.41 -16.89
N ARG A 28 0.84 -11.28 -16.12
CA ARG A 28 -0.58 -11.11 -15.80
C ARG A 28 -0.85 -11.24 -14.32
N LYS A 29 -0.84 -10.13 -13.59
CA LYS A 29 -1.86 -9.90 -12.56
C LYS A 29 -3.14 -9.61 -13.35
N PRO A 30 -4.14 -10.52 -13.42
CA PRO A 30 -5.44 -10.14 -13.95
C PRO A 30 -5.98 -9.00 -13.08
N ALA A 31 -6.56 -7.97 -13.71
CA ALA A 31 -7.30 -6.93 -13.00
C ALA A 31 -8.27 -7.61 -12.02
N ILE A 32 -8.23 -7.20 -10.75
CA ILE A 32 -8.99 -7.86 -9.71
C ILE A 32 -10.46 -7.45 -9.86
N VAL A 33 -11.24 -8.26 -10.58
CA VAL A 33 -12.70 -8.10 -10.63
C VAL A 33 -13.28 -8.56 -9.29
N PHE A 34 -13.69 -7.61 -8.45
CA PHE A 34 -14.53 -7.88 -7.28
C PHE A 34 -16.01 -7.80 -7.69
N PRO A 35 -16.87 -8.77 -7.30
CA PRO A 35 -18.30 -8.67 -7.55
C PRO A 35 -18.93 -7.54 -6.72
N SER A 36 -19.72 -6.69 -7.38
CA SER A 36 -20.59 -5.67 -6.75
C SER A 36 -21.58 -6.36 -5.80
N SER A 37 -21.82 -5.76 -4.63
CA SER A 37 -22.90 -6.18 -3.73
C SER A 37 -23.86 -5.00 -3.56
N ASP A 38 -24.88 -4.99 -4.43
CA ASP A 38 -26.11 -4.25 -4.21
C ASP A 38 -27.10 -5.19 -3.52
N GLU A 39 -27.56 -4.82 -2.32
CA GLU A 39 -28.97 -4.98 -1.95
C GLU A 39 -29.30 -4.08 -0.76
N HIS A 40 -30.13 -3.08 -1.06
CA HIS A 40 -30.83 -2.24 -0.09
C HIS A 40 -32.06 -3.00 0.44
N THR A 41 -32.30 -2.94 1.75
CA THR A 41 -33.67 -2.96 2.26
C THR A 41 -33.76 -2.03 3.47
N ALA A 42 -34.51 -0.94 3.30
CA ALA A 42 -34.94 -0.03 4.34
C ALA A 42 -36.35 -0.43 4.81
N ILE A 43 -36.63 -0.33 6.11
CA ILE A 43 -37.99 -0.25 6.66
C ILE A 43 -38.02 0.85 7.73
N GLY A 44 -39.06 1.70 7.66
CA GLY A 44 -39.22 2.99 8.35
C GLY A 44 -39.75 2.98 9.79
N GLY A 45 -39.94 4.21 10.31
CA GLY A 45 -40.20 4.63 11.71
C GLY A 45 -41.55 4.23 12.35
N PRO A 46 -42.07 4.94 13.39
CA PRO A 46 -42.21 6.41 13.47
C PRO A 46 -41.95 7.09 14.84
N MET A 47 -42.18 8.42 14.86
CA MET A 47 -42.17 9.39 15.97
C MET A 47 -43.18 9.10 17.10
N ALA A 48 -42.91 9.62 18.31
CA ALA A 48 -43.92 10.32 19.14
C ALA A 48 -43.29 11.15 20.28
N CYS A 49 -44.02 12.19 20.68
CA CYS A 49 -43.68 13.32 21.52
C CYS A 49 -43.85 13.09 23.04
N ASP A 50 -43.23 13.98 23.83
CA ASP A 50 -43.90 14.97 24.72
C ASP A 50 -43.51 15.03 26.21
N HIS A 51 -43.65 16.27 26.72
CA HIS A 51 -43.92 16.75 28.07
C HIS A 51 -42.78 17.13 29.04
N ARG A 52 -42.61 18.46 29.17
CA ARG A 52 -42.08 19.17 30.35
C ARG A 52 -43.07 19.09 31.53
N PRO A 53 -42.61 19.34 32.78
CA PRO A 53 -42.84 20.69 33.35
C PRO A 53 -41.69 21.25 34.24
N LEU A 54 -41.59 22.58 34.26
CA LEU A 54 -40.98 23.42 35.33
C LEU A 54 -42.10 23.74 36.37
N PRO A 55 -41.88 24.33 37.58
CA PRO A 55 -40.82 25.29 37.95
C PRO A 55 -40.36 25.32 39.43
N ARG A 56 -39.37 26.16 39.76
CA ARG A 56 -39.51 27.16 40.85
C ARG A 56 -38.38 28.20 40.84
N ARG A 57 -38.80 29.46 40.94
CA ARG A 57 -37.97 30.68 40.99
C ARG A 57 -37.48 30.91 42.41
N THR A 58 -36.25 31.39 42.56
CA THR A 58 -35.89 32.25 43.70
C THR A 58 -34.92 33.32 43.22
N ARG A 59 -35.29 34.57 43.48
CA ARG A 59 -34.53 35.78 43.16
C ARG A 59 -33.56 36.03 44.31
N PHE A 60 -32.30 36.34 44.00
CA PHE A 60 -31.47 37.15 44.89
C PHE A 60 -30.73 38.22 44.09
N LEU A 61 -30.62 39.37 44.73
CA LEU A 61 -30.25 40.67 44.20
C LEU A 61 -28.77 40.78 43.86
N THR A 62 -28.53 41.69 42.92
CA THR A 62 -27.29 42.17 42.32
C THR A 62 -26.27 42.73 43.33
N ALA A 63 -25.01 42.39 43.12
CA ALA A 63 -23.86 43.24 43.45
C ALA A 63 -22.88 43.18 42.27
N SER A 64 -22.82 44.26 41.48
CA SER A 64 -21.93 44.41 40.34
C SER A 64 -20.52 44.75 40.83
N ALA A 65 -19.61 43.77 40.79
CA ALA A 65 -18.17 44.03 40.82
C ALA A 65 -17.64 43.90 39.39
N ALA A 66 -17.25 45.02 38.79
CA ALA A 66 -16.60 45.05 37.49
C ALA A 66 -15.18 44.49 37.63
N VAL A 67 -15.02 43.18 37.40
CA VAL A 67 -13.73 42.56 37.18
C VAL A 67 -13.42 42.68 35.69
N LEU A 68 -12.43 43.51 35.36
CA LEU A 68 -11.77 43.50 34.05
C LEU A 68 -11.06 42.15 33.87
N ALA A 69 -11.82 41.13 33.49
CA ALA A 69 -11.26 39.91 32.95
C ALA A 69 -10.69 40.25 31.58
N ALA A 70 -9.37 40.43 31.51
CA ALA A 70 -8.64 40.33 30.26
C ALA A 70 -8.87 38.92 29.72
N GLY A 71 -9.94 38.77 28.93
CA GLY A 71 -10.26 37.55 28.22
C GLY A 71 -9.14 37.31 27.22
N SER A 72 -8.16 36.50 27.62
CA SER A 72 -7.31 35.83 26.64
C SER A 72 -8.25 35.02 25.76
N LEU A 73 -8.51 35.50 24.55
CA LEU A 73 -9.01 34.66 23.49
C LEU A 73 -7.95 33.58 23.30
N SER A 74 -8.13 32.45 23.99
CA SER A 74 -7.58 31.19 23.55
C SER A 74 -8.23 30.93 22.20
N LEU A 75 -7.56 31.38 21.14
CA LEU A 75 -7.71 30.81 19.82
C LEU A 75 -7.39 29.33 20.00
N ALA A 76 -8.41 28.51 20.24
CA ALA A 76 -8.32 27.11 19.90
C ALA A 76 -7.75 27.09 18.47
N PRO A 77 -6.68 26.33 18.19
CA PRO A 77 -6.21 26.22 16.83
C PRO A 77 -7.42 25.75 16.05
N ALA A 78 -7.89 26.57 15.11
CA ALA A 78 -8.86 26.15 14.13
C ALA A 78 -8.37 24.80 13.65
N GLU A 79 -9.20 23.75 13.79
CA GLU A 79 -8.91 22.46 13.18
C GLU A 79 -8.48 22.79 11.76
N ALA A 80 -7.21 22.52 11.46
CA ALA A 80 -6.62 22.88 10.19
C ALA A 80 -7.62 22.47 9.12
N SER A 81 -8.18 23.46 8.41
CA SER A 81 -9.16 23.27 7.33
C SER A 81 -8.85 21.95 6.66
N ALA A 82 -9.82 21.02 6.67
CA ALA A 82 -9.67 19.62 6.29
C ALA A 82 -8.93 19.48 4.95
N ALA A 83 -7.61 19.52 5.00
CA ALA A 83 -6.79 19.39 3.82
C ALA A 83 -7.12 18.00 3.28
N ALA A 84 -7.61 17.96 2.04
CA ALA A 84 -8.00 16.71 1.41
C ALA A 84 -6.87 15.68 1.62
N ARG A 85 -7.24 14.48 2.07
CA ARG A 85 -6.30 13.38 2.31
C ARG A 85 -5.33 13.27 1.13
N PRO A 86 -4.01 13.15 1.35
CA PRO A 86 -3.06 12.98 0.27
C PRO A 86 -3.50 11.84 -0.64
N ARG A 87 -3.66 12.14 -1.93
CA ARG A 87 -3.94 11.14 -2.96
C ARG A 87 -2.62 10.53 -3.42
N GLY A 88 -2.64 9.23 -3.66
CA GLY A 88 -1.54 8.49 -4.24
C GLY A 88 -2.06 7.45 -5.21
N HIS A 89 -1.14 6.63 -5.68
CA HIS A 89 -1.44 5.52 -6.57
C HIS A 89 -0.30 4.51 -6.51
N ASP A 90 -0.51 3.30 -6.98
CA ASP A 90 0.55 2.33 -7.15
C ASP A 90 0.64 1.77 -8.56
N VAL A 91 1.88 1.46 -8.96
CA VAL A 91 2.22 1.05 -10.32
C VAL A 91 3.14 -0.15 -10.33
N SER A 92 3.17 -0.82 -11.46
CA SER A 92 4.02 -1.97 -11.73
C SER A 92 4.49 -1.95 -13.19
N SER A 93 5.00 -3.07 -13.71
CA SER A 93 5.29 -3.18 -15.14
C SER A 93 4.07 -2.99 -16.03
N HIS A 94 2.85 -3.22 -15.52
CA HIS A 94 1.60 -3.02 -16.25
C HIS A 94 1.40 -1.59 -16.77
N GLN A 95 1.96 -0.58 -16.09
CA GLN A 95 1.88 0.82 -16.51
C GLN A 95 3.05 1.25 -17.41
N GLY A 96 4.09 0.42 -17.56
CA GLY A 96 5.28 0.76 -18.34
C GLY A 96 5.89 2.12 -17.95
N SER A 97 6.01 3.02 -18.93
CA SER A 97 6.43 4.40 -18.68
C SER A 97 5.32 5.23 -18.05
N VAL A 98 5.60 5.86 -16.90
CA VAL A 98 4.65 6.71 -16.18
C VAL A 98 4.93 8.19 -16.40
N GLY A 99 3.91 8.95 -16.77
CA GLY A 99 3.95 10.42 -16.89
C GLY A 99 3.93 11.12 -15.53
N TRP A 100 5.04 11.07 -14.79
CA TRP A 100 5.13 11.60 -13.42
C TRP A 100 4.77 13.08 -13.25
N PRO A 101 5.19 14.01 -14.13
CA PRO A 101 4.78 15.41 -14.03
C PRO A 101 3.25 15.58 -14.12
N THR A 102 2.61 14.83 -15.02
CA THR A 102 1.15 14.82 -15.18
C THR A 102 0.48 14.24 -13.94
N ALA A 103 0.95 13.11 -13.41
CA ALA A 103 0.41 12.52 -12.19
C ALA A 103 0.51 13.50 -11.00
N ARG A 104 1.64 14.21 -10.87
CA ARG A 104 1.85 15.23 -9.84
C ARG A 104 0.88 16.40 -9.98
N ALA A 105 0.72 16.91 -11.21
CA ALA A 105 -0.22 17.99 -11.54
C ALA A 105 -1.67 17.58 -11.23
N ASN A 106 -2.03 16.32 -11.47
CA ASN A 106 -3.33 15.73 -11.15
C ASN A 106 -3.53 15.45 -9.64
N GLY A 107 -2.61 15.90 -8.79
CA GLY A 107 -2.78 15.86 -7.34
C GLY A 107 -2.06 14.71 -6.64
N ALA A 108 -1.33 13.84 -7.33
CA ALA A 108 -0.57 12.78 -6.67
C ALA A 108 0.47 13.33 -5.69
N ARG A 109 0.50 12.75 -4.49
CA ARG A 109 1.42 13.12 -3.38
C ARG A 109 2.37 11.99 -3.02
N PHE A 110 1.95 10.75 -3.22
CA PHE A 110 2.81 9.59 -3.06
C PHE A 110 2.54 8.53 -4.13
N THR A 111 3.45 7.58 -4.26
CA THR A 111 3.23 6.34 -5.00
C THR A 111 3.92 5.14 -4.37
N TYR A 112 3.40 3.94 -4.60
CA TYR A 112 4.15 2.69 -4.42
C TYR A 112 4.47 2.07 -5.78
N VAL A 113 5.67 1.51 -5.92
CA VAL A 113 6.12 0.90 -7.18
C VAL A 113 6.49 -0.55 -6.93
N LYS A 114 5.95 -1.49 -7.74
CA LYS A 114 6.32 -2.91 -7.66
C LYS A 114 7.81 -3.03 -7.92
N ALA A 115 8.56 -3.57 -6.97
CA ALA A 115 9.98 -3.85 -7.17
C ALA A 115 10.21 -5.29 -7.58
N THR A 116 9.54 -6.22 -6.89
CA THR A 116 9.85 -7.64 -6.97
C THR A 116 8.61 -8.50 -6.78
N GLU A 117 8.71 -9.74 -7.25
CA GLU A 117 7.77 -10.80 -6.94
C GLU A 117 8.53 -12.09 -6.68
N ALA A 118 8.14 -12.79 -5.60
CA ALA A 118 8.82 -13.98 -5.11
C ALA A 118 10.35 -13.81 -5.00
N THR A 119 11.14 -14.72 -5.56
CA THR A 119 12.61 -14.68 -5.53
C THR A 119 13.24 -14.64 -6.91
N SER A 120 12.45 -14.37 -7.95
CA SER A 120 12.87 -14.51 -9.34
C SER A 120 12.51 -13.33 -10.23
N TYR A 121 11.45 -12.58 -9.93
CA TYR A 121 11.01 -11.47 -10.76
C TYR A 121 11.44 -10.12 -10.19
N THR A 122 11.99 -9.27 -11.05
CA THR A 122 12.18 -7.83 -10.81
C THR A 122 11.39 -7.05 -11.85
N ASN A 123 10.68 -6.00 -11.42
CA ASN A 123 10.02 -5.09 -12.36
C ASN A 123 11.08 -4.34 -13.18
N SER A 124 11.12 -4.58 -14.50
CA SER A 124 12.07 -3.96 -15.44
C SER A 124 11.91 -2.44 -15.53
N TYR A 125 10.76 -1.91 -15.11
CA TYR A 125 10.46 -0.48 -15.07
C TYR A 125 10.78 0.19 -13.73
N PHE A 126 11.10 -0.59 -12.69
CA PHE A 126 11.18 -0.11 -11.31
C PHE A 126 12.07 1.13 -11.16
N THR A 127 13.32 1.08 -11.65
CA THR A 127 14.27 2.19 -11.48
C THR A 127 13.73 3.50 -12.07
N ARG A 128 13.12 3.45 -13.27
CA ARG A 128 12.57 4.64 -13.92
C ARG A 128 11.30 5.13 -13.22
N GLN A 129 10.44 4.21 -12.80
CA GLN A 129 9.21 4.54 -12.08
C GLN A 129 9.51 5.15 -10.71
N PHE A 130 10.33 4.49 -9.91
CA PHE A 130 10.68 4.89 -8.56
C PHE A 130 11.43 6.24 -8.53
N ASN A 131 12.47 6.40 -9.36
CA ASN A 131 13.22 7.66 -9.41
C ASN A 131 12.42 8.78 -10.10
N GLY A 132 11.58 8.46 -11.08
CA GLY A 132 10.74 9.44 -11.76
C GLY A 132 9.72 10.08 -10.81
N ALA A 133 9.11 9.27 -9.93
CA ALA A 133 8.22 9.78 -8.88
C ALA A 133 8.94 10.76 -7.94
N ARG A 134 10.16 10.41 -7.53
CA ARG A 134 11.02 11.27 -6.70
C ARG A 134 11.31 12.61 -7.39
N SER A 135 11.70 12.57 -8.65
CA SER A 135 12.02 13.76 -9.45
C SER A 135 10.80 14.66 -9.65
N ALA A 136 9.59 14.10 -9.72
CA ALA A 136 8.34 14.85 -9.77
C ALA A 136 7.88 15.39 -8.39
N GLY A 137 8.69 15.25 -7.34
CA GLY A 137 8.39 15.78 -6.01
C GLY A 137 7.33 14.99 -5.25
N MET A 138 7.20 13.69 -5.53
CA MET A 138 6.33 12.78 -4.80
C MET A 138 7.11 11.95 -3.79
N LEU A 139 6.44 11.57 -2.69
CA LEU A 139 6.92 10.49 -1.83
C LEU A 139 6.79 9.16 -2.58
N HIS A 140 7.70 8.23 -2.38
CA HIS A 140 7.70 6.97 -3.13
C HIS A 140 8.09 5.80 -2.25
N GLY A 141 7.39 4.68 -2.40
CA GLY A 141 7.66 3.42 -1.73
C GLY A 141 7.82 2.29 -2.73
N ALA A 142 8.42 1.20 -2.30
CA ALA A 142 8.55 -0.01 -3.09
C ALA A 142 7.66 -1.10 -2.48
N TYR A 143 7.06 -1.96 -3.30
CA TYR A 143 6.33 -3.13 -2.81
C TYR A 143 6.84 -4.44 -3.41
N HIS A 144 6.58 -5.51 -2.66
CA HIS A 144 6.91 -6.89 -3.01
C HIS A 144 5.62 -7.72 -3.11
N PHE A 145 5.39 -8.36 -4.25
CA PHE A 145 4.29 -9.33 -4.39
C PHE A 145 4.74 -10.70 -3.86
N ALA A 146 4.10 -11.16 -2.80
CA ALA A 146 4.46 -12.39 -2.12
C ALA A 146 3.94 -13.63 -2.84
N LEU A 147 4.78 -14.67 -2.93
CA LEU A 147 4.34 -16.04 -3.26
C LEU A 147 4.74 -17.02 -2.14
N PRO A 148 3.97 -17.11 -1.05
CA PRO A 148 4.34 -17.89 0.13
C PRO A 148 4.62 -19.38 -0.09
N ASP A 149 4.10 -19.99 -1.15
CA ASP A 149 4.35 -21.40 -1.49
C ASP A 149 5.61 -21.64 -2.33
N ARG A 150 6.36 -20.58 -2.65
CA ARG A 150 7.60 -20.68 -3.46
C ARG A 150 8.87 -20.61 -2.64
N SER A 151 8.86 -19.88 -1.53
CA SER A 151 10.02 -19.75 -0.65
C SER A 151 9.63 -19.12 0.70
N SER A 152 10.55 -19.13 1.67
CA SER A 152 10.31 -18.53 2.98
C SER A 152 10.11 -17.01 2.91
N GLY A 153 9.38 -16.45 3.88
CA GLY A 153 9.22 -15.00 4.01
C GLY A 153 10.57 -14.28 4.10
N LYS A 154 11.52 -14.83 4.86
CA LYS A 154 12.91 -14.32 4.93
C LYS A 154 13.58 -14.27 3.56
N SER A 155 13.44 -15.32 2.74
CA SER A 155 14.06 -15.36 1.41
C SER A 155 13.50 -14.27 0.48
N GLN A 156 12.17 -14.09 0.49
CA GLN A 156 11.50 -13.06 -0.30
C GLN A 156 11.81 -11.65 0.20
N ALA A 157 11.83 -11.42 1.51
CA ALA A 157 12.25 -10.14 2.09
C ALA A 157 13.70 -9.79 1.74
N ALA A 158 14.62 -10.77 1.81
CA ALA A 158 16.01 -10.56 1.42
C ALA A 158 16.16 -10.24 -0.07
N TYR A 159 15.35 -10.88 -0.92
CA TYR A 159 15.30 -10.60 -2.36
C TYR A 159 14.74 -9.20 -2.63
N PHE A 160 13.60 -8.87 -2.03
CA PHE A 160 12.96 -7.56 -2.14
C PHE A 160 13.89 -6.42 -1.74
N VAL A 161 14.48 -6.49 -0.55
CA VAL A 161 15.37 -5.42 -0.06
C VAL A 161 16.62 -5.29 -0.94
N ARG A 162 17.10 -6.36 -1.57
CA ARG A 162 18.25 -6.28 -2.50
C ARG A 162 17.89 -5.59 -3.82
N HIS A 163 16.64 -5.71 -4.29
CA HIS A 163 16.22 -5.27 -5.63
C HIS A 163 15.18 -4.15 -5.61
N GLY A 164 15.22 -3.26 -4.61
CA GLY A 164 14.41 -2.04 -4.60
C GLY A 164 13.71 -1.74 -3.28
N GLY A 165 13.52 -2.74 -2.42
CA GLY A 165 12.88 -2.59 -1.11
C GLY A 165 13.75 -1.96 -0.02
N ARG A 166 14.86 -1.29 -0.36
CA ARG A 166 15.67 -0.57 0.63
C ARG A 166 14.90 0.67 1.07
N TRP A 167 15.03 1.00 2.35
CA TRP A 167 14.50 2.23 2.91
C TRP A 167 15.63 3.10 3.45
N ARG A 168 15.42 4.43 3.41
CA ARG A 168 16.30 5.43 3.99
C ARG A 168 15.44 6.51 4.65
N ALA A 169 15.91 7.05 5.77
CA ALA A 169 15.30 8.19 6.46
C ALA A 169 15.53 9.53 5.73
N ASP A 170 15.40 9.56 4.40
CA ASP A 170 15.64 10.75 3.58
C ASP A 170 14.44 11.71 3.55
N GLY A 171 13.31 11.31 4.15
CA GLY A 171 12.06 12.06 4.15
C GLY A 171 11.27 11.96 2.84
N TRP A 172 11.68 11.07 1.94
CA TRP A 172 11.06 10.83 0.63
C TRP A 172 10.63 9.38 0.42
N THR A 173 11.41 8.45 0.97
CA THR A 173 11.21 7.02 0.82
C THR A 173 10.19 6.53 1.85
N LEU A 174 9.04 6.04 1.38
CA LEU A 174 8.05 5.39 2.23
C LEU A 174 8.53 4.01 2.70
N PRO A 175 8.04 3.49 3.84
CA PRO A 175 8.42 2.16 4.32
C PRO A 175 8.19 1.09 3.24
N PRO A 176 9.01 0.02 3.19
CA PRO A 176 8.78 -1.05 2.21
C PRO A 176 7.40 -1.68 2.42
N ALA A 177 6.72 -2.10 1.35
CA ALA A 177 5.41 -2.75 1.46
C ALA A 177 5.46 -4.23 1.08
N LEU A 178 4.71 -5.04 1.82
CA LEU A 178 4.40 -6.43 1.52
C LEU A 178 3.00 -6.48 0.91
N ASP A 179 2.91 -6.82 -0.38
CA ASP A 179 1.65 -7.20 -1.04
C ASP A 179 1.44 -8.71 -0.80
N ILE A 180 0.49 -9.02 0.07
CA ILE A 180 0.14 -10.39 0.45
C ILE A 180 -1.37 -10.61 0.26
N GLU A 181 -1.71 -11.20 -0.88
CA GLU A 181 -3.10 -11.34 -1.30
C GLU A 181 -3.36 -12.69 -2.00
N ARG A 182 -4.49 -12.82 -2.70
CA ARG A 182 -4.89 -14.07 -3.37
C ARG A 182 -3.81 -14.53 -4.34
N ASP A 183 -3.51 -15.83 -4.30
CA ASP A 183 -2.66 -16.49 -5.30
C ASP A 183 -3.23 -16.31 -6.72
N PRO A 184 -2.54 -15.61 -7.63
CA PRO A 184 -3.00 -15.44 -9.01
C PRO A 184 -2.60 -16.62 -9.91
N TYR A 185 -1.74 -17.54 -9.43
CA TYR A 185 -1.17 -18.65 -10.19
C TYR A 185 -1.81 -20.00 -9.86
N SER A 186 -2.76 -20.05 -8.93
CA SER A 186 -3.52 -21.25 -8.65
C SER A 186 -4.90 -20.96 -8.06
N THR A 187 -5.74 -21.98 -8.01
CA THR A 187 -7.07 -21.89 -7.35
C THR A 187 -6.96 -21.85 -5.81
N ARG A 188 -5.78 -22.11 -5.24
CA ARG A 188 -5.54 -22.12 -3.80
C ARG A 188 -5.35 -20.69 -3.31
N THR A 189 -6.44 -20.03 -2.94
CA THR A 189 -6.46 -18.62 -2.47
C THR A 189 -5.37 -18.28 -1.44
N CYS A 190 -5.03 -19.22 -0.55
CA CYS A 190 -4.02 -19.06 0.51
C CYS A 190 -2.70 -19.78 0.21
N TYR A 191 -2.36 -20.00 -1.05
CA TYR A 191 -1.13 -20.65 -1.50
C TYR A 191 -0.95 -22.11 -0.99
N GLY A 192 -2.02 -22.73 -0.48
CA GLY A 192 -1.95 -24.06 0.15
C GLY A 192 -1.35 -24.07 1.56
N LEU A 193 -1.13 -22.91 2.18
CA LEU A 193 -0.65 -22.81 3.56
C LEU A 193 -1.82 -22.91 4.55
N SER A 194 -1.55 -23.46 5.74
CA SER A 194 -2.43 -23.30 6.90
C SER A 194 -2.42 -21.84 7.38
N ARG A 195 -3.43 -21.45 8.16
CA ARG A 195 -3.51 -20.11 8.75
C ARG A 195 -2.28 -19.76 9.59
N SER A 196 -1.83 -20.70 10.43
CA SER A 196 -0.61 -20.52 11.25
C SER A 196 0.66 -20.49 10.40
N GLY A 197 0.72 -21.27 9.32
CA GLY A 197 1.79 -21.23 8.33
C GLY A 197 1.88 -19.86 7.66
N MET A 198 0.76 -19.29 7.24
CA MET A 198 0.70 -17.96 6.64
C MET A 198 1.16 -16.87 7.61
N VAL A 199 0.67 -16.90 8.86
CA VAL A 199 1.11 -15.97 9.91
C VAL A 199 2.61 -16.08 10.16
N SER A 200 3.16 -17.30 10.20
CA SER A 200 4.60 -17.52 10.39
C SER A 200 5.41 -16.99 9.22
N TRP A 201 4.90 -17.15 7.99
CA TRP A 201 5.51 -16.62 6.78
C TRP A 201 5.57 -15.09 6.78
N ILE A 202 4.44 -14.42 7.06
CA ILE A 202 4.35 -12.94 7.11
C ILE A 202 5.29 -12.40 8.19
N ARG A 203 5.38 -13.05 9.35
CA ARG A 203 6.31 -12.68 10.42
C ARG A 203 7.77 -12.80 9.96
N SER A 204 8.12 -13.92 9.33
CA SER A 204 9.47 -14.15 8.79
C SER A 204 9.88 -13.09 7.76
N PHE A 205 8.98 -12.71 6.85
CA PHE A 205 9.21 -11.62 5.91
C PHE A 205 9.42 -10.29 6.66
N SER A 206 8.51 -9.96 7.57
CA SER A 206 8.51 -8.69 8.29
C SER A 206 9.74 -8.51 9.19
N ASP A 207 10.20 -9.58 9.83
CA ASP A 207 11.41 -9.58 10.65
C ASP A 207 12.66 -9.33 9.81
N GLU A 208 12.75 -9.94 8.62
CA GLU A 208 13.89 -9.74 7.74
C GLU A 208 13.91 -8.36 7.09
N VAL A 209 12.75 -7.80 6.70
CA VAL A 209 12.66 -6.40 6.24
C VAL A 209 13.10 -5.45 7.35
N ASN A 210 12.60 -5.65 8.57
CA ASN A 210 13.00 -4.81 9.71
C ASN A 210 14.49 -4.92 10.01
N ARG A 211 15.04 -6.15 10.02
CA ARG A 211 16.47 -6.38 10.23
C ARG A 211 17.35 -5.68 9.20
N ARG A 212 16.91 -5.59 7.94
CA ARG A 212 17.71 -4.99 6.85
C ARG A 212 17.50 -3.49 6.66
N THR A 213 16.37 -2.96 7.11
CA THR A 213 15.98 -1.57 6.80
C THR A 213 15.69 -0.71 8.03
N GLY A 214 15.55 -1.32 9.21
CA GLY A 214 15.09 -0.65 10.44
C GLY A 214 13.60 -0.30 10.43
N ARG A 215 12.84 -0.72 9.41
CA ARG A 215 11.39 -0.47 9.29
C ARG A 215 10.63 -1.77 9.14
N ARG A 216 9.52 -1.87 9.88
CA ARG A 216 8.48 -2.88 9.61
C ARG A 216 7.75 -2.53 8.31
N PRO A 217 7.42 -3.51 7.46
CA PRO A 217 6.76 -3.22 6.20
C PRO A 217 5.32 -2.74 6.41
N VAL A 218 4.82 -1.95 5.46
CA VAL A 218 3.38 -1.78 5.28
C VAL A 218 2.80 -3.11 4.79
N ILE A 219 1.68 -3.55 5.33
CA ILE A 219 0.99 -4.76 4.84
C ILE A 219 -0.15 -4.33 3.93
N TYR A 220 -0.05 -4.67 2.65
CA TYR A 220 -1.14 -4.58 1.68
C TYR A 220 -1.92 -5.90 1.64
N THR A 221 -3.24 -5.81 1.79
CA THR A 221 -4.17 -6.95 1.71
C THR A 221 -5.62 -6.47 1.59
N SER A 222 -6.54 -7.35 1.18
CA SER A 222 -7.97 -7.17 1.45
C SER A 222 -8.37 -7.76 2.82
N THR A 223 -9.43 -7.22 3.44
CA THR A 223 -9.98 -7.77 4.71
C THR A 223 -10.42 -9.23 4.56
N ARG A 224 -11.06 -9.56 3.44
CA ARG A 224 -11.52 -10.93 3.15
C ARG A 224 -10.35 -11.90 3.09
N TRP A 225 -9.32 -11.59 2.30
CA TRP A 225 -8.16 -12.48 2.18
C TRP A 225 -7.46 -12.66 3.52
N TRP A 226 -7.26 -11.56 4.27
CA TRP A 226 -6.62 -11.63 5.58
C TRP A 226 -7.38 -12.56 6.55
N ASN A 227 -8.70 -12.41 6.65
CA ASN A 227 -9.52 -13.24 7.53
C ASN A 227 -9.46 -14.71 7.12
N THR A 228 -9.59 -15.00 5.82
CA THR A 228 -9.55 -16.37 5.30
C THR A 228 -8.18 -17.03 5.54
N CYS A 229 -7.10 -16.36 5.14
CA CYS A 229 -5.77 -16.97 5.04
C CYS A 229 -4.92 -16.84 6.30
N THR A 230 -5.25 -15.93 7.22
CA THR A 230 -4.54 -15.80 8.51
C THR A 230 -5.41 -16.20 9.71
N GLY A 231 -6.69 -16.46 9.51
CA GLY A 231 -7.66 -16.67 10.59
C GLY A 231 -8.00 -15.37 11.34
N GLY A 232 -7.89 -14.22 10.68
CA GLY A 232 -8.12 -12.92 11.33
C GLY A 232 -7.04 -12.59 12.37
N SER A 233 -5.77 -12.94 12.08
CA SER A 233 -4.66 -12.74 13.01
C SER A 233 -4.51 -11.27 13.38
N ARG A 234 -4.39 -11.00 14.69
CA ARG A 234 -4.15 -9.67 15.27
C ARG A 234 -2.66 -9.36 15.49
N ALA A 235 -1.78 -10.33 15.18
CA ALA A 235 -0.38 -10.31 15.60
C ALA A 235 0.47 -9.18 14.98
N PHE A 236 -0.03 -8.50 13.94
CA PHE A 236 0.74 -7.56 13.15
C PHE A 236 0.33 -6.10 13.37
N ALA A 237 -0.90 -5.86 13.83
CA ALA A 237 -1.51 -4.54 13.78
C ALA A 237 -0.80 -3.47 14.62
N ALA A 238 -0.19 -3.87 15.73
CA ALA A 238 0.55 -2.96 16.61
C ALA A 238 1.87 -2.44 15.99
N GLN A 239 2.41 -3.10 14.96
CA GLN A 239 3.74 -2.81 14.42
C GLN A 239 3.77 -2.54 12.91
N HIS A 240 2.67 -2.80 12.19
CA HIS A 240 2.62 -2.70 10.73
C HIS A 240 1.53 -1.72 10.32
N PRO A 241 1.85 -0.69 9.51
CA PRO A 241 0.82 0.10 8.85
C PRO A 241 -0.02 -0.79 7.93
N LEU A 242 -1.33 -0.59 7.93
CA LEU A 242 -2.24 -1.29 7.01
C LEU A 242 -2.43 -0.50 5.72
N TRP A 243 -2.27 -1.17 4.59
CA TRP A 243 -2.75 -0.74 3.30
C TRP A 243 -3.90 -1.65 2.88
N VAL A 244 -5.14 -1.19 3.04
CA VAL A 244 -6.29 -2.05 2.77
C VAL A 244 -6.76 -1.87 1.33
N ALA A 245 -7.00 -2.97 0.63
CA ALA A 245 -7.64 -2.97 -0.69
C ALA A 245 -9.15 -3.18 -0.53
N ARG A 246 -9.93 -2.19 -0.97
CA ARG A 246 -11.39 -2.31 -1.11
C ARG A 246 -11.94 -1.26 -2.06
N TYR A 247 -12.47 -1.70 -3.20
CA TYR A 247 -13.00 -0.80 -4.21
C TYR A 247 -14.47 -0.48 -3.93
N ALA A 248 -14.69 0.58 -3.15
CA ALA A 248 -16.01 0.99 -2.69
C ALA A 248 -15.98 2.45 -2.22
N ALA A 249 -17.14 3.00 -1.83
CA ALA A 249 -17.22 4.34 -1.24
C ALA A 249 -16.57 4.44 0.16
N SER A 250 -16.28 3.31 0.81
CA SER A 250 -15.63 3.24 2.13
C SER A 250 -14.78 2.00 2.27
N ALA A 251 -13.67 2.10 3.01
CA ALA A 251 -12.84 0.96 3.40
C ALA A 251 -13.62 -0.07 4.25
N GLY A 252 -14.61 0.38 5.02
CA GLY A 252 -15.40 -0.41 5.99
C GLY A 252 -14.57 -1.28 6.93
N ALA A 253 -15.02 -2.52 7.19
CA ALA A 253 -14.41 -3.37 8.20
C ALA A 253 -12.96 -3.72 7.85
N LEU A 254 -12.05 -3.48 8.80
CA LEU A 254 -10.62 -3.72 8.64
C LEU A 254 -10.23 -5.12 9.17
N PRO A 255 -9.09 -5.67 8.72
CA PRO A 255 -8.46 -6.82 9.37
C PRO A 255 -8.37 -6.62 10.89
N ALA A 256 -8.69 -7.67 11.65
CA ALA A 256 -8.75 -7.59 13.10
C ALA A 256 -7.40 -7.11 13.70
N GLY A 257 -7.49 -6.21 14.68
CA GLY A 257 -6.34 -5.60 15.35
C GLY A 257 -5.99 -4.22 14.81
N TRP A 258 -6.28 -3.90 13.55
CA TRP A 258 -6.11 -2.54 13.03
C TRP A 258 -7.32 -1.67 13.34
N ALA A 259 -7.09 -0.58 14.07
CA ALA A 259 -8.13 0.43 14.34
C ALA A 259 -8.35 1.38 13.15
N TYR A 260 -7.34 1.53 12.29
CA TYR A 260 -7.37 2.41 11.13
C TYR A 260 -6.51 1.83 10.00
N TRP A 261 -6.88 2.15 8.77
CA TRP A 261 -6.00 1.98 7.62
C TRP A 261 -5.01 3.15 7.57
N THR A 262 -3.77 2.89 7.14
CA THR A 262 -2.77 3.92 6.84
C THR A 262 -2.87 4.34 5.38
N PHE A 263 -3.02 3.35 4.50
CA PHE A 263 -3.34 3.54 3.08
C PHE A 263 -4.62 2.78 2.74
N TRP A 264 -5.38 3.31 1.80
CA TRP A 264 -6.56 2.64 1.27
C TRP A 264 -6.52 2.69 -0.25
N GLN A 265 -6.39 1.52 -0.87
CA GLN A 265 -6.55 1.35 -2.30
C GLN A 265 -8.05 1.22 -2.59
N TYR A 266 -8.62 2.28 -3.16
CA TYR A 266 -10.06 2.47 -3.29
C TYR A 266 -10.58 2.23 -4.71
N ALA A 267 -9.69 2.07 -5.69
CA ALA A 267 -10.01 1.69 -7.06
C ALA A 267 -8.78 1.09 -7.74
N ASP A 268 -8.98 0.25 -8.76
CA ASP A 268 -7.93 -0.32 -9.64
C ASP A 268 -7.65 0.54 -10.89
N GLY A 269 -8.19 1.77 -10.91
CA GLY A 269 -8.03 2.69 -12.01
C GLY A 269 -8.69 4.03 -11.71
N GLY A 270 -8.29 5.07 -12.46
CA GLY A 270 -8.85 6.40 -12.31
C GLY A 270 -7.98 7.49 -12.91
N SER A 271 -8.00 8.66 -12.27
CA SER A 271 -7.31 9.86 -12.75
C SER A 271 -5.77 9.82 -12.62
N LEU A 272 -5.25 8.92 -11.79
CA LEU A 272 -3.81 8.69 -11.61
C LEU A 272 -3.40 7.38 -12.30
N PRO A 273 -2.11 7.18 -12.64
CA PRO A 273 -1.64 5.91 -13.21
C PRO A 273 -1.88 4.73 -12.26
N GLY A 274 -2.36 3.59 -12.79
CA GLY A 274 -2.56 2.38 -11.98
C GLY A 274 -3.67 2.52 -10.94
N ASP A 275 -3.50 1.83 -9.82
CA ASP A 275 -4.50 1.73 -8.77
C ASP A 275 -4.53 3.03 -7.94
N GLN A 276 -5.67 3.40 -7.39
CA GLN A 276 -5.85 4.69 -6.71
C GLN A 276 -5.81 4.54 -5.19
N ASP A 277 -4.99 5.38 -4.53
CA ASP A 277 -4.79 5.32 -3.09
C ASP A 277 -5.12 6.62 -2.37
N LEU A 278 -5.49 6.47 -1.11
CA LEU A 278 -5.57 7.55 -0.12
C LEU A 278 -4.65 7.24 1.06
N PHE A 279 -4.01 8.28 1.59
CA PHE A 279 -3.35 8.22 2.89
C PHE A 279 -4.28 8.72 4.00
N ASN A 280 -4.33 8.01 5.13
CA ASN A 280 -5.14 8.41 6.28
C ASN A 280 -4.41 9.44 7.15
N GLY A 281 -4.50 10.71 6.76
CA GLY A 281 -3.96 11.82 7.53
C GLY A 281 -3.55 12.99 6.65
N SER A 282 -2.77 13.90 7.22
CA SER A 282 -2.21 15.07 6.54
C SER A 282 -0.92 14.75 5.76
N MET A 283 -0.53 15.65 4.85
CA MET A 283 0.78 15.57 4.18
C MET A 283 1.96 15.57 5.18
N THR A 284 1.82 16.26 6.32
CA THR A 284 2.84 16.27 7.38
C THR A 284 2.99 14.89 8.03
N GLN A 285 1.89 14.20 8.30
CA GLN A 285 1.92 12.82 8.82
C GLN A 285 2.49 11.85 7.78
N LEU A 286 2.15 12.01 6.50
CA LEU A 286 2.72 11.19 5.44
C LEU A 286 4.25 11.38 5.30
N ARG A 287 4.75 12.62 5.38
CA ARG A 287 6.20 12.89 5.42
C ARG A 287 6.86 12.33 6.68
N ARG A 288 6.16 12.33 7.82
CA ARG A 288 6.66 11.70 9.06
C ARG A 288 6.81 10.19 8.88
N LEU A 289 5.82 9.53 8.26
CA LEU A 289 5.90 8.11 7.95
C LEU A 289 7.12 7.78 7.09
N ALA A 290 7.42 8.61 6.08
CA ALA A 290 8.61 8.47 5.24
C ALA A 290 9.93 8.64 6.00
N ARG A 291 9.99 9.51 7.02
CA ARG A 291 11.21 9.74 7.82
C ARG A 291 11.51 8.63 8.82
N GLY A 292 10.51 7.87 9.27
CA GLY A 292 10.69 6.91 10.37
C GLY A 292 10.20 7.47 11.67
#